data_AF-A0A969T469-F1
#
_entry.id   AF-A0A969T469-F1
#
_cell.length_a   1.000
_cell.length_b   1.000
_cell.length_c   1.000
_cell.angle_alpha   90.00
_cell.angle_beta   90.00
_cell.angle_gamma   90.00
#
_symmetry.space_group_name_H-M   'P 1'
#
loop_
_entity.id
_entity.type
_entity.pdbx_description
1 polymer ?
#
loop_
_entity_poly.entity_id
_entity_poly.type
_entity_poly.pdbx_seq_one_letter_code
_entity_poly.pdbx_strand_id
1 'polypeptide(L)'
;MNIPKAYIGGFQKAAKSPRMLFILYFSNLVMALLLALPFMGFLKNSFGSSKLAENLLEGFDFTAFSNLIYYHKDGLDAILGNIKWVLIAYFLLNIFLTGGIIRTLNKEKFTTGNFFSGAAYNFFRF
;
A
#
# COMPACT_ATOMS: atom_id res chain seq x y z
N MET A 1 -28.14 -10.14 -17.43
CA MET A 1 -27.21 -9.14 -16.85
C MET A 1 -25.86 -9.27 -17.54
N ASN A 2 -25.35 -8.23 -18.19
CA ASN A 2 -24.04 -8.30 -18.83
C ASN A 2 -22.96 -7.95 -17.80
N ILE A 3 -22.20 -8.95 -17.35
CA ILE A 3 -21.10 -8.82 -16.38
C ILE A 3 -20.19 -7.61 -16.67
N PRO A 4 -19.76 -7.34 -17.92
CA PRO A 4 -18.88 -6.20 -18.22
C PRO A 4 -19.52 -4.84 -17.90
N LYS A 5 -20.82 -4.69 -18.14
CA LYS A 5 -21.53 -3.43 -17.87
C LYS A 5 -21.61 -3.14 -16.37
N ALA A 6 -21.67 -4.18 -15.52
CA ALA A 6 -21.67 -4.02 -14.07
C ALA A 6 -20.32 -3.52 -13.55
N TYR A 7 -19.20 -4.08 -14.03
CA TYR A 7 -17.86 -3.61 -13.68
C TYR A 7 -17.62 -2.17 -14.12
N ILE A 8 -17.99 -1.83 -15.36
CA ILE A 8 -17.86 -0.46 -15.88
C ILE A 8 -18.72 0.52 -15.07
N GLY A 9 -19.96 0.15 -14.74
CA GLY A 9 -20.84 0.98 -13.92
C GLY A 9 -20.31 1.21 -12.50
N GLY A 10 -19.74 0.18 -11.87
CA GLY A 10 -19.08 0.30 -10.57
C GLY A 10 -17.87 1.24 -10.61
N PHE A 11 -17.02 1.08 -11.63
CA PHE A 11 -15.85 1.94 -11.84
C PHE A 11 -16.24 3.40 -12.03
N GLN A 12 -17.24 3.69 -12.87
CA GLN A 12 -17.73 5.05 -13.09
C GLN A 12 -18.30 5.70 -11.82
N LYS A 13 -19.03 4.95 -11.00
CA LYS A 13 -19.54 5.45 -9.70
C LYS A 13 -18.41 5.74 -8.72
N ALA A 14 -17.40 4.87 -8.66
CA ALA A 14 -16.22 5.07 -7.83
C ALA A 14 -15.40 6.30 -8.27
N ALA A 15 -15.20 6.47 -9.59
CA ALA A 15 -14.50 7.61 -10.18
C ALA A 15 -15.17 8.96 -9.87
N LYS A 16 -16.50 8.98 -9.74
CA LYS A 16 -17.28 10.18 -9.36
C LYS A 16 -17.20 10.54 -7.87
N SER A 17 -16.51 9.75 -7.05
CA SER A 17 -16.39 9.95 -5.60
C SER A 17 -14.96 10.32 -5.20
N PRO A 18 -14.48 11.55 -5.48
CA PRO A 18 -13.08 11.93 -5.29
C PRO A 18 -12.63 11.85 -3.82
N ARG A 19 -13.54 12.12 -2.88
CA ARG A 19 -13.25 11.99 -1.44
C ARG A 19 -13.02 10.53 -1.01
N MET A 20 -13.77 9.58 -1.60
CA MET A 20 -13.55 8.16 -1.36
C MET A 20 -12.20 7.73 -1.92
N LEU A 21 -11.90 8.12 -3.16
CA LEU A 21 -10.60 7.83 -3.79
C LEU A 21 -9.46 8.41 -2.95
N PHE A 22 -9.59 9.65 -2.48
CA PHE A 22 -8.58 10.26 -1.62
C PHE A 22 -8.32 9.42 -0.36
N ILE A 23 -9.36 8.99 0.36
CA ILE A 23 -9.19 8.14 1.55
C ILE A 23 -8.48 6.82 1.19
N LEU A 24 -8.86 6.17 0.10
CA LEU A 24 -8.26 4.91 -0.34
C LEU A 24 -6.78 5.10 -0.70
N TYR A 25 -6.46 6.06 -1.57
CA TYR A 25 -5.09 6.33 -2.01
C TYR A 25 -4.22 6.81 -0.85
N PHE A 26 -4.74 7.71 -0.01
CA PHE A 26 -4.02 8.22 1.15
C PHE A 26 -3.72 7.10 2.16
N SER A 27 -4.69 6.24 2.46
CA SER A 27 -4.50 5.10 3.38
C SER A 27 -3.46 4.11 2.83
N ASN A 28 -3.53 3.81 1.53
CA ASN A 28 -2.52 2.96 0.88
C ASN A 28 -1.13 3.61 0.86
N LEU A 29 -1.05 4.92 0.62
CA LEU A 29 0.20 5.67 0.66
C LEU A 29 0.83 5.61 2.05
N VAL A 30 0.05 5.80 3.11
CA VAL A 30 0.53 5.67 4.50
C VAL A 30 1.10 4.28 4.75
N MET A 31 0.39 3.22 4.34
CA MET A 31 0.89 1.84 4.48
C MET A 31 2.16 1.59 3.66
N ALA A 32 2.25 2.12 2.44
CA ALA A 32 3.43 2.00 1.60
C ALA A 32 4.63 2.72 2.23
N LEU A 33 4.42 3.90 2.84
CA LEU A 33 5.48 4.65 3.52
C LEU A 33 6.07 3.89 4.70
N LEU A 34 5.29 3.08 5.42
CA LEU A 34 5.81 2.24 6.51
C LEU A 34 6.88 1.24 6.04
N LEU A 35 6.85 0.83 4.76
CA LEU A 35 7.88 -0.03 4.17
C LEU A 35 8.94 0.79 3.42
N ALA A 36 8.52 1.83 2.71
CA ALA A 36 9.41 2.63 1.88
C ALA A 36 10.45 3.39 2.72
N LEU A 37 10.09 3.92 3.89
CA LEU A 37 11.00 4.66 4.76
C LEU A 37 12.16 3.80 5.30
N PRO A 38 11.93 2.63 5.93
CA PRO A 38 13.03 1.80 6.39
C PRO A 38 13.85 1.24 5.21
N PHE A 39 13.21 0.96 4.08
CA PHE A 39 13.93 0.57 2.86
C PHE A 39 14.82 1.69 2.31
N MET A 40 14.34 2.93 2.30
CA MET A 40 15.16 4.10 1.93
C MET A 40 16.34 4.29 2.89
N GLY A 41 16.12 4.11 4.20
CA GLY A 41 17.19 4.13 5.20
C GLY A 41 18.24 3.04 4.96
N PHE A 42 17.79 1.82 4.66
CA PHE A 42 18.66 0.71 4.28
C PHE A 42 19.51 1.04 3.06
N LEU A 43 18.90 1.56 1.98
CA LEU A 43 19.64 1.95 0.77
C LEU A 43 20.67 3.04 1.08
N LYS A 44 20.30 4.09 1.82
CA LYS A 44 21.22 5.18 2.20
C LYS A 44 22.43 4.67 3.00
N ASN A 45 22.19 3.78 3.95
CA ASN A 45 23.25 3.22 4.78
C ASN A 45 24.13 2.24 4.00
N SER A 46 23.54 1.49 3.06
CA SER A 46 24.26 0.47 2.29
C SER A 46 25.08 1.03 1.13
N PHE A 47 24.75 2.24 0.65
CA PHE A 47 25.50 2.94 -0.40
C PHE A 47 26.64 3.83 0.13
N GLY A 48 27.06 3.63 1.38
CA GLY A 48 28.20 4.34 1.96
C GLY A 48 29.49 4.07 1.19
N SER A 49 29.95 5.07 0.41
CA SER A 49 31.11 5.12 -0.52
C SER A 49 30.87 4.69 -1.99
N SER A 50 29.86 5.33 -2.61
CA SER A 50 29.69 5.75 -4.02
C SER A 50 29.84 4.76 -5.19
N LYS A 51 30.72 3.75 -5.19
CA LYS A 51 30.90 2.87 -6.36
C LYS A 51 29.76 1.87 -6.58
N LEU A 52 29.20 1.32 -5.51
CA LEU A 52 28.06 0.38 -5.62
C LEU A 52 26.81 1.07 -6.17
N ALA A 53 26.56 2.32 -5.76
CA ALA A 53 25.42 3.09 -6.24
C ALA A 53 25.60 3.50 -7.72
N GLU A 54 26.82 3.92 -8.09
CA GLU A 54 27.16 4.32 -9.46
C GLU A 54 27.02 3.15 -10.43
N ASN A 55 27.55 1.96 -10.08
CA ASN A 55 27.39 0.76 -10.90
C ASN A 55 25.93 0.36 -11.13
N LEU A 56 25.06 0.53 -10.12
CA LEU A 56 23.62 0.22 -10.22
C LEU A 56 22.83 1.29 -10.99
N LEU A 57 23.35 2.53 -11.08
CA LEU A 57 22.74 3.62 -11.86
C LEU A 57 23.08 3.52 -13.35
N GLU A 58 24.30 3.09 -13.69
CA GLU A 58 24.72 2.89 -15.08
C GLU A 58 24.05 1.67 -15.72
N GLY A 59 23.72 0.65 -14.93
CA GLY A 59 23.01 -0.53 -15.38
C GLY A 59 22.77 -1.52 -14.25
N PHE A 60 21.97 -2.54 -14.51
CA PHE A 60 21.82 -3.61 -13.53
C PHE A 60 23.09 -4.47 -13.49
N ASP A 61 23.88 -4.36 -12.42
CA ASP A 61 25.03 -5.23 -12.12
C ASP A 61 24.66 -6.25 -11.03
N PHE A 62 24.59 -7.52 -11.42
CA PHE A 62 24.28 -8.62 -10.50
C PHE A 62 25.32 -8.80 -9.39
N THR A 63 26.59 -8.48 -9.65
CA THR A 63 27.67 -8.53 -8.67
C THR A 63 27.49 -7.44 -7.62
N ALA A 64 27.16 -6.22 -8.06
CA ALA A 64 26.83 -5.12 -7.14
C ALA A 64 25.60 -5.45 -6.29
N PHE A 65 24.55 -6.01 -6.90
CA PHE A 65 23.32 -6.41 -6.20
C PHE A 65 23.54 -7.55 -5.19
N SER A 66 24.26 -8.60 -5.57
CA SER A 66 24.55 -9.72 -4.67
C SER A 66 25.44 -9.31 -3.50
N ASN A 67 26.46 -8.48 -3.74
CA ASN A 67 27.29 -7.91 -2.67
C ASN A 67 26.47 -7.03 -1.73
N LEU A 68 25.57 -6.21 -2.26
CA LEU A 68 24.67 -5.39 -1.43
C LEU A 68 23.87 -6.27 -0.46
N ILE A 69 23.24 -7.34 -0.96
CA ILE A 69 22.45 -8.27 -0.13
C ILE A 69 23.35 -9.02 0.86
N TYR A 70 24.52 -9.49 0.43
CA TYR A 70 25.39 -10.31 1.25
C TYR A 70 26.00 -9.52 2.41
N TYR A 71 26.52 -8.33 2.16
CA TYR A 71 27.20 -7.52 3.17
C TYR A 71 26.24 -6.70 4.06
N HIS A 72 25.02 -6.42 3.59
CA HIS A 72 24.03 -5.65 4.36
C HIS A 72 22.81 -6.50 4.75
N LYS A 73 23.02 -7.82 4.85
CA LYS A 73 21.96 -8.78 5.18
C LYS A 73 21.21 -8.42 6.47
N ASP A 74 21.92 -7.96 7.50
CA ASP A 74 21.31 -7.58 8.78
C ASP A 74 20.26 -6.46 8.64
N GLY A 75 20.52 -5.48 7.75
CA GLY A 75 19.58 -4.41 7.45
C GLY A 75 18.36 -4.90 6.68
N LEU A 76 18.54 -5.84 5.75
CA LEU A 76 17.44 -6.49 5.02
C LEU A 76 16.59 -7.38 5.93
N ASP A 77 17.23 -8.19 6.78
CA ASP A 77 16.56 -9.09 7.71
C ASP A 77 15.72 -8.31 8.72
N ALA A 78 16.18 -7.14 9.18
CA ALA A 78 15.40 -6.25 10.03
C ALA A 78 14.11 -5.73 9.33
N ILE A 79 14.18 -5.41 8.03
CA ILE A 79 13.00 -4.98 7.26
C ILE A 79 12.04 -6.17 7.05
N LEU A 80 12.59 -7.30 6.59
CA LEU A 80 11.81 -8.50 6.30
C LEU A 80 11.17 -9.10 7.55
N GLY A 81 11.82 -9.01 8.71
CA GLY A 81 11.27 -9.47 9.99
C GLY A 81 9.97 -8.76 10.38
N ASN A 82 9.80 -7.50 9.94
CA ASN A 82 8.63 -6.68 10.24
C ASN A 82 7.54 -6.75 9.15
N ILE A 83 7.82 -7.31 7.97
CA ILE A 83 6.89 -7.31 6.84
C ILE A 83 5.57 -8.02 7.18
N LYS A 84 5.63 -9.10 7.97
CA LYS A 84 4.45 -9.87 8.40
C LYS A 84 3.44 -8.99 9.14
N TRP A 85 3.91 -8.09 10.01
CA TRP A 85 3.05 -7.21 10.80
C TRP A 85 2.43 -6.13 9.92
N VAL A 86 3.20 -5.59 9.00
CA VAL A 86 2.70 -4.61 8.01
C VAL A 86 1.66 -5.25 7.10
N LEU A 87 1.86 -6.50 6.67
CA LEU A 87 0.89 -7.24 5.86
C LEU A 87 -0.42 -7.49 6.62
N ILE A 88 -0.35 -7.90 7.88
CA ILE A 88 -1.54 -8.08 8.73
C ILE A 88 -2.28 -6.74 8.88
N ALA A 89 -1.58 -5.66 9.21
CA ALA A 89 -2.17 -4.33 9.34
C ALA A 89 -2.80 -3.86 8.02
N TYR A 90 -2.13 -4.09 6.89
CA TYR A 90 -2.62 -3.76 5.56
C TYR A 90 -3.90 -4.52 5.22
N PHE A 91 -3.94 -5.81 5.55
CA PHE A 91 -5.10 -6.65 5.31
C PHE A 91 -6.31 -6.20 6.14
N LEU A 92 -6.11 -5.94 7.44
CA LEU A 92 -7.16 -5.41 8.32
C LEU A 92 -7.68 -4.07 7.82
N LEU A 93 -6.78 -3.16 7.42
CA LEU A 93 -7.14 -1.87 6.83
C LEU A 93 -7.94 -2.06 5.54
N ASN A 94 -7.57 -2.99 4.67
CA ASN A 94 -8.29 -3.25 3.41
C ASN A 94 -9.69 -3.81 3.64
N ILE A 95 -9.84 -4.76 4.59
CA ILE A 95 -11.15 -5.27 4.99
C ILE A 95 -12.03 -4.13 5.50
N PHE A 96 -11.48 -3.30 6.38
CA PHE A 96 -12.18 -2.14 6.93
C PHE A 96 -12.62 -1.17 5.83
N LEU A 97 -11.70 -0.76 4.94
CA LEU A 97 -12.00 0.17 3.85
C LEU A 97 -13.03 -0.40 2.86
N THR A 98 -13.00 -1.71 2.61
CA THR A 98 -13.97 -2.39 1.74
C THR A 98 -15.41 -2.25 2.27
N GLY A 99 -15.60 -2.34 3.59
CA GLY A 99 -16.90 -2.08 4.22
C GLY A 99 -17.42 -0.65 3.94
N GLY A 100 -16.52 0.33 3.94
CA GLY A 100 -16.84 1.72 3.58
C GLY A 100 -17.21 1.88 2.10
N ILE A 101 -16.48 1.23 1.19
CA ILE A 101 -16.75 1.24 -0.26
C ILE A 101 -18.17 0.72 -0.56
N ILE A 102 -18.54 -0.44 0.01
CA ILE A 102 -19.86 -1.05 -0.21
C ILE A 102 -20.97 -0.10 0.24
N ARG A 103 -20.82 0.54 1.41
CA ARG A 103 -21.82 1.49 1.93
C ARG A 103 -21.93 2.74 1.07
N THR A 104 -20.81 3.24 0.56
CA THR A 104 -20.77 4.42 -0.33
C THR A 104 -21.39 4.12 -1.69
N LEU A 105 -21.11 2.97 -2.30
CA LEU A 105 -21.65 2.65 -3.63
C LEU A 105 -23.15 2.32 -3.59
N ASN A 106 -23.67 1.95 -2.42
CA ASN A 106 -25.09 1.65 -2.20
C ASN A 106 -25.93 2.90 -1.83
N LYS A 107 -25.31 4.03 -1.46
CA LYS A 107 -26.01 5.29 -1.14
C LYS A 107 -25.66 6.37 -2.15
N GLU A 108 -26.61 7.23 -2.50
CA GLU A 108 -26.39 8.23 -3.57
C GLU A 108 -25.44 9.38 -3.19
N LYS A 109 -25.27 9.71 -1.91
CA LYS A 109 -24.43 10.82 -1.46
C LYS A 109 -23.26 10.36 -0.58
N PHE A 110 -22.04 10.58 -1.07
CA PHE A 110 -20.83 10.36 -0.29
C PHE A 110 -20.76 11.34 0.89
N THR A 111 -20.55 10.81 2.08
CA THR A 111 -20.21 11.56 3.30
C THR A 111 -19.20 10.76 4.09
N THR A 112 -18.17 11.43 4.61
CA THR A 112 -17.06 10.80 5.33
C THR A 112 -17.57 9.99 6.54
N GLY A 113 -18.54 10.53 7.29
CA GLY A 113 -19.17 9.83 8.40
C GLY A 113 -19.88 8.53 7.98
N ASN A 114 -20.59 8.51 6.85
CA ASN A 114 -21.23 7.29 6.35
C ASN A 114 -20.21 6.26 5.84
N PHE A 115 -19.08 6.70 5.30
CA PHE A 115 -18.00 5.82 4.86
C PHE A 115 -17.38 5.08 6.05
N PHE A 116 -16.94 5.82 7.09
CA PHE A 116 -16.35 5.21 8.28
C PHE A 116 -17.38 4.44 9.13
N SER A 117 -18.62 4.90 9.20
CA SER A 117 -19.71 4.13 9.84
C SER A 117 -19.99 2.83 9.09
N GLY A 118 -19.98 2.85 7.75
CA GLY A 118 -20.11 1.65 6.93
C GLY A 118 -18.93 0.69 7.10
N ALA A 119 -17.72 1.22 7.18
CA ALA A 119 -16.51 0.46 7.46
C ALA A 119 -16.58 -0.21 8.84
N ALA A 120 -16.86 0.56 9.90
CA ALA A 120 -16.97 0.04 11.27
C ALA A 120 -18.11 -0.98 11.42
N TYR A 121 -19.28 -0.71 10.86
CA TYR A 121 -20.42 -1.62 10.93
C TYR A 121 -20.13 -2.98 10.29
N ASN A 122 -19.44 -3.02 9.15
CA ASN A 122 -19.11 -4.29 8.49
C ASN A 122 -17.90 -4.97 9.12
N PHE A 123 -16.96 -4.21 9.68
CA PHE A 123 -15.76 -4.74 10.32
C PHE A 123 -16.05 -5.38 11.69
N PHE A 124 -16.89 -4.74 12.52
CA PHE A 124 -17.26 -5.22 13.87
C PHE A 124 -18.62 -5.94 13.91
N ARG A 125 -19.07 -6.48 12.77
CA ARG A 125 -20.35 -7.20 12.72
C ARG A 125 -20.33 -8.54 13.47
N PHE A 126 -19.13 -9.04 13.77
CA PHE A 126 -18.86 -10.27 14.51
C PHE A 126 -18.23 -9.92 15.85
#